data_AF-A0A5C8HK06-F1
#
_entry.id   AF-A0A5C8HK06-F1
#
_cell.length_a   1.000
_cell.length_b   1.000
_cell.length_c   1.000
_cell.angle_alpha   90.00
_cell.angle_beta   90.00
_cell.angle_gamma   90.00
#
_symmetry.space_group_name_H-M   'P 1'
#
loop_
_entity.id
_entity.type
_entity.pdbx_description
1 polymer ?
#
loop_
_entity_poly.entity_id
_entity_poly.type
_entity_poly.pdbx_seq_one_letter_code
_entity_poly.pdbx_strand_id
1 'polypeptide(L)'
;MKRSEPFDASAISAEISIARSEGRAMVAGALDFLLHDDALHEDDLAYFAFLERAQAMHIGVVDLVERGNPIASVTLLRAFAENLAVVYYLADRPSEVQKLGPGATQGFPIGRVIAAANKSLPGFKDLYAHWSNIAHPSGKGGFHTLDVSDDGTFTWQSHPKFRSLDDAHQILDWLSDLCSLTRQIIVHTGARLSNGTHD
;
A
#
# COMPACT_ATOMS: atom_id res chain seq x y z
N MET A 1 1.32 11.29 35.66
CA MET A 1 1.43 10.85 34.25
C MET A 1 1.77 9.37 34.24
N LYS A 2 0.84 8.51 33.81
CA LYS A 2 1.12 7.07 33.63
C LYS A 2 1.79 6.88 32.26
N ARG A 3 2.84 6.05 32.20
CA ARG A 3 3.37 5.57 30.92
C ARG A 3 2.46 4.47 30.42
N SER A 4 2.19 4.47 29.12
CA SER A 4 1.51 3.37 28.47
C SER A 4 2.39 2.13 28.44
N GLU A 5 1.76 0.97 28.43
CA GLU A 5 2.45 -0.27 28.09
C GLU A 5 2.84 -0.26 26.59
N PRO A 6 4.03 -0.78 26.26
CA PRO A 6 4.46 -0.95 24.87
C PRO A 6 3.56 -1.96 24.15
N PHE A 7 3.42 -1.80 22.84
CA PHE A 7 2.76 -2.79 21.99
C PHE A 7 3.59 -4.08 21.94
N ASP A 8 2.95 -5.23 22.15
CA ASP A 8 3.59 -6.54 22.10
C ASP A 8 3.21 -7.27 20.79
N ALA A 9 4.11 -7.21 19.81
CA ALA A 9 3.91 -7.86 18.52
C ALA A 9 3.97 -9.40 18.61
N SER A 10 4.45 -9.99 19.71
CA SER A 10 4.51 -11.45 19.85
C SER A 10 3.12 -12.09 19.81
N ALA A 11 2.10 -11.35 20.26
CA ALA A 11 0.69 -11.74 20.23
C ALA A 11 0.12 -11.89 18.80
N ILE A 12 0.77 -11.31 17.78
CA ILE A 12 0.34 -11.35 16.37
C ILE A 12 1.45 -11.87 15.43
N SER A 13 2.38 -12.65 15.98
CA SER A 13 3.57 -13.10 15.26
C SER A 13 3.25 -14.06 14.10
N ALA A 14 2.15 -14.81 14.19
CA ALA A 14 1.69 -15.70 13.13
C ALA A 14 1.19 -14.90 11.91
N GLU A 15 0.39 -13.86 12.15
CA GLU A 15 -0.19 -12.97 11.15
C GLU A 15 0.91 -12.16 10.45
N ILE A 16 1.91 -11.67 11.20
CA ILE A 16 3.11 -11.05 10.65
C ILE A 16 3.86 -12.02 9.71
N SER A 17 3.99 -13.30 10.10
CA SER A 17 4.65 -14.32 9.27
C SER A 17 3.87 -14.59 7.97
N ILE A 18 2.54 -14.65 8.06
CA ILE A 18 1.64 -14.80 6.90
C ILE A 18 1.81 -13.62 5.96
N ALA A 19 1.73 -12.38 6.46
CA ALA A 19 1.90 -11.18 5.65
C ALA A 19 3.23 -11.20 4.90
N ARG A 20 4.35 -11.53 5.57
CA ARG A 20 5.66 -11.67 4.92
C ARG A 20 5.66 -12.71 3.79
N SER A 21 4.91 -13.81 3.96
CA SER A 21 4.75 -14.83 2.92
C SER A 21 3.94 -14.33 1.73
N GLU A 22 2.88 -13.58 1.98
CA GLU A 22 2.06 -12.95 0.94
C GLU A 22 2.86 -11.95 0.11
N GLY A 23 3.71 -11.14 0.76
CA GLY A 23 4.62 -10.22 0.06
C GLY A 23 5.57 -10.95 -0.90
N ARG A 24 6.14 -12.09 -0.47
CA ARG A 24 6.97 -12.94 -1.34
C ARG A 24 6.16 -13.53 -2.50
N ALA A 25 4.95 -14.03 -2.22
CA ALA A 25 4.09 -14.62 -3.24
C ALA A 25 3.58 -13.57 -4.25
N MET A 26 3.35 -12.32 -3.83
CA MET A 26 3.06 -11.20 -4.71
C MET A 26 4.22 -10.94 -5.69
N VAL A 27 5.45 -10.86 -5.18
CA VAL A 27 6.65 -10.65 -6.01
C VAL A 27 6.87 -11.81 -6.98
N ALA A 28 6.85 -13.04 -6.48
CA ALA A 28 7.03 -14.22 -7.32
C ALA A 28 6.00 -14.27 -8.47
N GLY A 29 4.71 -14.11 -8.16
CA GLY A 29 3.67 -14.14 -9.19
C GLY A 29 3.75 -12.99 -10.20
N ALA A 30 4.26 -11.82 -9.81
CA ALA A 30 4.50 -10.73 -10.72
C ALA A 30 5.74 -10.97 -11.61
N LEU A 31 6.81 -11.53 -11.06
CA LEU A 31 8.01 -11.89 -11.81
C LEU A 31 7.76 -13.01 -12.81
N ASP A 32 7.04 -14.06 -12.41
CA ASP A 32 6.66 -15.18 -13.30
C ASP A 32 5.92 -14.66 -14.55
N PHE A 33 5.15 -13.59 -14.39
CA PHE A 33 4.47 -12.92 -15.49
C PHE A 33 5.42 -12.05 -16.33
N LEU A 34 6.18 -11.15 -15.70
CA LEU A 34 7.06 -10.20 -16.40
C LEU A 34 8.23 -10.88 -17.12
N LEU A 35 8.61 -12.07 -16.69
CA LEU A 35 9.69 -12.87 -17.27
C LEU A 35 9.16 -14.03 -18.14
N HIS A 36 7.87 -14.02 -18.49
CA HIS A 36 7.28 -15.09 -19.30
C HIS A 36 7.77 -15.05 -20.76
N ASP A 37 8.11 -13.87 -21.27
CA ASP A 37 8.69 -13.69 -22.60
C ASP A 37 10.23 -13.65 -22.50
N ASP A 38 10.93 -14.23 -23.48
CA ASP A 38 12.40 -14.27 -23.53
C ASP A 38 13.00 -12.88 -23.84
N ALA A 39 12.16 -11.89 -24.20
CA ALA A 39 12.55 -10.52 -24.47
C ALA A 39 11.93 -9.52 -23.49
N LEU A 40 12.79 -8.77 -22.78
CA LEU A 40 12.38 -7.61 -21.98
C LEU A 40 12.23 -6.38 -22.87
N HIS A 41 11.09 -5.70 -22.78
CA HIS A 41 10.81 -4.42 -23.43
C HIS A 41 11.01 -3.25 -22.47
N GLU A 42 11.21 -2.04 -23.01
CA GLU A 42 11.41 -0.84 -22.19
C GLU A 42 10.19 -0.54 -21.30
N ASP A 43 8.98 -0.81 -21.79
CA ASP A 43 7.73 -0.64 -21.04
C ASP A 43 7.67 -1.56 -19.80
N ASP A 44 8.35 -2.71 -19.82
CA ASP A 44 8.41 -3.63 -18.69
C ASP A 44 9.17 -3.02 -17.50
N LEU A 45 10.12 -2.11 -17.76
CA LEU A 45 10.89 -1.43 -16.71
C LEU A 45 9.99 -0.63 -15.77
N ALA A 46 8.91 -0.03 -16.28
CA ALA A 46 7.94 0.67 -15.44
C ALA A 46 7.23 -0.31 -14.49
N TYR A 47 6.91 -1.52 -14.95
CA TYR A 47 6.29 -2.57 -14.13
C TYR A 47 7.24 -3.14 -13.09
N PHE A 48 8.51 -3.34 -13.42
CA PHE A 48 9.53 -3.67 -12.41
C PHE A 48 9.63 -2.59 -11.34
N ALA A 49 9.65 -1.31 -11.71
CA ALA A 49 9.67 -0.21 -10.76
C ALA A 49 8.42 -0.19 -9.86
N PHE A 50 7.24 -0.51 -10.40
CA PHE A 50 6.03 -0.64 -9.59
C PHE A 50 6.09 -1.80 -8.61
N LEU A 51 6.61 -2.95 -9.06
CA LEU A 51 6.75 -4.13 -8.23
C LEU A 51 7.74 -3.91 -7.09
N GLU A 52 8.89 -3.29 -7.38
CA GLU A 52 9.88 -2.91 -6.39
C GLU A 52 9.27 -1.99 -5.32
N ARG A 53 8.51 -0.97 -5.74
CA ARG A 53 7.81 -0.07 -4.82
C ARG A 53 6.78 -0.79 -3.97
N ALA A 54 5.97 -1.67 -4.58
CA ALA A 54 4.98 -2.48 -3.87
C ALA A 54 5.66 -3.38 -2.82
N GLN A 55 6.77 -4.03 -3.16
CA GLN A 55 7.55 -4.85 -2.24
C GLN A 55 8.11 -4.02 -1.09
N ALA A 56 8.72 -2.86 -1.38
CA ALA A 56 9.29 -1.99 -0.37
C ALA A 56 8.23 -1.46 0.60
N MET A 57 7.06 -1.05 0.09
CA MET A 57 5.94 -0.60 0.91
C MET A 57 5.37 -1.73 1.77
N HIS A 58 5.22 -2.93 1.20
CA HIS A 58 4.79 -4.11 1.96
C HIS A 58 5.71 -4.40 3.14
N ILE A 59 7.02 -4.50 2.88
CA ILE A 59 8.04 -4.75 3.92
C ILE A 59 7.93 -3.65 5.00
N GLY A 60 7.87 -2.38 4.58
CA GLY A 60 7.74 -1.26 5.50
C GLY A 60 6.47 -1.31 6.36
N VAL A 61 5.32 -1.71 5.81
CA VAL A 61 4.08 -1.87 6.59
C VAL A 61 4.26 -2.94 7.66
N VAL A 62 4.77 -4.13 7.28
CA VAL A 62 4.99 -5.24 8.23
C VAL A 62 5.94 -4.81 9.35
N ASP A 63 7.06 -4.17 9.02
CA ASP A 63 8.05 -3.71 10.01
C ASP A 63 7.46 -2.65 10.97
N LEU A 64 6.60 -1.77 10.46
CA LEU A 64 5.94 -0.74 11.28
C LEU A 64 4.84 -1.33 12.16
N VAL A 65 4.11 -2.35 11.69
CA VAL A 65 3.16 -3.11 12.51
C VAL A 65 3.89 -3.82 13.64
N GLU A 66 5.00 -4.50 13.35
CA GLU A 66 5.83 -5.18 14.36
C GLU A 66 6.40 -4.20 15.40
N ARG A 67 6.69 -2.96 15.00
CA ARG A 67 7.12 -1.87 15.90
C ARG A 67 5.96 -1.13 16.58
N GLY A 68 4.72 -1.54 16.33
CA GLY A 68 3.54 -0.98 16.95
C GLY A 68 3.17 0.42 16.47
N ASN A 69 3.54 0.84 15.25
CA ASN A 69 3.35 2.21 14.75
C ASN A 69 2.20 2.30 13.71
N PRO A 70 0.95 2.57 14.14
CA PRO A 70 -0.21 2.59 13.24
C PRO A 70 -0.20 3.75 12.24
N ILE A 71 0.29 4.93 12.63
CA ILE A 71 0.24 6.11 11.76
C ILE A 71 1.15 5.90 10.55
N ALA A 72 2.37 5.43 10.79
CA ALA A 72 3.33 5.22 9.73
C ALA A 72 2.93 4.03 8.85
N SER A 73 2.40 2.94 9.43
CA SER A 73 1.92 1.80 8.64
C SER A 73 0.73 2.17 7.74
N VAL A 74 -0.26 2.92 8.23
CA VAL A 74 -1.37 3.41 7.40
C VAL A 74 -0.89 4.38 6.32
N THR A 75 0.12 5.21 6.62
CA THR A 75 0.72 6.09 5.61
C THR A 75 1.36 5.29 4.48
N LEU A 76 2.06 4.19 4.79
CA LEU A 76 2.62 3.29 3.77
C LEU A 76 1.55 2.48 3.03
N LEU A 77 0.49 2.00 3.71
CA LEU A 77 -0.64 1.36 3.04
C LEU A 77 -1.28 2.28 2.02
N ARG A 78 -1.47 3.55 2.37
CA ARG A 78 -1.99 4.56 1.44
C ARG A 78 -1.06 4.76 0.25
N ALA A 79 0.25 4.86 0.48
CA ALA A 79 1.22 4.97 -0.62
C ALA A 79 1.22 3.73 -1.52
N PHE A 80 0.99 2.53 -0.95
CA PHE A 80 0.84 1.30 -1.70
C PHE A 80 -0.45 1.30 -2.54
N ALA A 81 -1.57 1.74 -1.97
CA ALA A 81 -2.80 1.91 -2.72
C ALA A 81 -2.67 2.94 -3.87
N GLU A 82 -1.91 4.02 -3.67
CA GLU A 82 -1.56 4.98 -4.72
C GLU A 82 -0.72 4.32 -5.83
N ASN A 83 0.29 3.52 -5.46
CA ASN A 83 1.09 2.74 -6.41
C ASN A 83 0.21 1.83 -7.27
N LEU A 84 -0.71 1.08 -6.64
CA LEU A 84 -1.67 0.21 -7.31
C LEU A 84 -2.59 0.99 -8.26
N ALA A 85 -3.07 2.15 -7.83
CA ALA A 85 -3.92 3.02 -8.64
C ALA A 85 -3.22 3.50 -9.91
N VAL A 86 -1.89 3.73 -9.87
CA VAL A 86 -1.13 4.09 -11.08
C VAL A 86 -1.08 2.91 -12.05
N VAL A 87 -0.80 1.69 -11.60
CA VAL A 87 -0.80 0.50 -12.47
C VAL A 87 -2.17 0.30 -13.11
N TYR A 88 -3.24 0.44 -12.32
CA TYR A 88 -4.60 0.40 -12.83
C TYR A 88 -4.88 1.50 -13.88
N TYR A 89 -4.42 2.73 -13.62
CA TYR A 89 -4.59 3.85 -14.55
C TYR A 89 -3.91 3.62 -15.90
N LEU A 90 -2.73 2.98 -15.89
CA LEU A 90 -1.98 2.59 -17.08
C LEU A 90 -2.64 1.45 -17.85
N ALA A 91 -3.32 0.53 -17.17
CA ALA A 91 -4.06 -0.56 -17.82
C ALA A 91 -5.09 -0.05 -18.84
N ASP A 92 -5.67 1.12 -18.58
CA ASP A 92 -6.61 1.79 -19.49
C ASP A 92 -5.94 2.81 -20.43
N ARG A 93 -4.67 3.14 -20.19
CA ARG A 93 -3.90 4.16 -20.92
C ARG A 93 -2.45 3.72 -21.11
N PRO A 94 -2.20 2.63 -21.85
CA PRO A 94 -0.88 2.03 -21.96
C PRO A 94 0.16 3.01 -22.52
N SER A 95 -0.22 3.87 -23.46
CA SER A 95 0.65 4.91 -24.04
C SER A 95 1.16 5.96 -23.04
N GLU A 96 0.63 6.00 -21.83
CA GLU A 96 1.10 6.90 -20.78
C GLU A 96 2.30 6.33 -19.99
N VAL A 97 2.66 5.05 -20.19
CA VAL A 97 3.78 4.38 -19.48
C VAL A 97 5.11 5.12 -19.65
N GLN A 98 5.33 5.75 -20.80
CA GLN A 98 6.47 6.61 -21.11
C GLN A 98 6.69 7.76 -20.10
N LYS A 99 5.65 8.16 -19.34
CA LYS A 99 5.76 9.17 -18.27
C LYS A 99 6.44 8.67 -17.00
N LEU A 100 6.76 7.37 -16.94
CA LEU A 100 7.47 6.72 -15.84
C LEU A 100 8.84 6.19 -16.25
N GLY A 101 9.16 6.26 -17.54
CA GLY A 101 10.43 5.80 -18.05
C GLY A 101 11.61 6.63 -17.51
N PRO A 102 12.83 6.08 -17.57
CA PRO A 102 14.04 6.84 -17.28
C PRO A 102 14.08 8.16 -18.06
N GLY A 103 14.34 9.27 -17.37
CA GLY A 103 14.40 10.60 -18.00
C GLY A 103 13.05 11.31 -18.18
N ALA A 104 11.94 10.72 -17.73
CA ALA A 104 10.65 11.42 -17.69
C ALA A 104 10.73 12.70 -16.85
N THR A 105 10.33 13.84 -17.44
CA THR A 105 10.36 15.16 -16.78
C THR A 105 9.06 15.49 -16.07
N GLN A 106 7.98 14.75 -16.35
CA GLN A 106 6.66 14.95 -15.76
C GLN A 106 6.07 13.60 -15.34
N GLY A 107 5.79 13.48 -14.04
CA GLY A 107 5.02 12.37 -13.50
C GLY A 107 3.51 12.55 -13.66
N PHE A 108 2.74 11.58 -13.18
CA PHE A 108 1.29 11.69 -13.17
C PHE A 108 0.80 12.69 -12.11
N PRO A 109 -0.21 13.51 -12.42
CA PRO A 109 -0.94 14.20 -11.37
C PRO A 109 -1.70 13.16 -10.54
N ILE A 110 -1.20 12.84 -9.35
CA ILE A 110 -1.72 11.75 -8.51
C ILE A 110 -3.22 11.86 -8.25
N GLY A 111 -3.76 13.08 -8.12
CA GLY A 111 -5.20 13.30 -7.97
C GLY A 111 -6.03 12.77 -9.16
N ARG A 112 -5.49 12.81 -10.39
CA ARG A 112 -6.15 12.24 -11.58
C ARG A 112 -6.15 10.72 -11.54
N VAL A 113 -5.03 10.12 -11.13
CA VAL A 113 -4.89 8.67 -10.98
C VAL A 113 -5.89 8.16 -9.93
N ILE A 114 -5.94 8.82 -8.77
CA ILE A 114 -6.87 8.47 -7.69
C ILE A 114 -8.32 8.70 -8.10
N ALA A 115 -8.63 9.78 -8.85
CA ALA A 115 -9.98 9.98 -9.38
C ALA A 115 -10.40 8.86 -10.34
N ALA A 116 -9.48 8.34 -11.17
CA ALA A 116 -9.76 7.20 -12.03
C ALA A 116 -10.00 5.92 -11.23
N ALA A 117 -9.14 5.62 -10.25
CA ALA A 117 -9.32 4.47 -9.36
C ALA A 117 -10.63 4.53 -8.57
N ASN A 118 -10.98 5.69 -8.00
CA ASN A 118 -12.26 5.91 -7.30
C ASN A 118 -13.50 5.62 -8.16
N LYS A 119 -13.40 5.83 -9.47
CA LYS A 119 -14.50 5.62 -10.40
C LYS A 119 -14.66 4.13 -10.76
N SER A 120 -13.55 3.40 -10.83
CA SER A 120 -13.53 2.08 -11.46
C SER A 120 -13.26 0.92 -10.51
N LEU A 121 -12.69 1.16 -9.33
CA LEU A 121 -12.41 0.15 -8.32
C LEU A 121 -13.45 0.22 -7.19
N PRO A 122 -14.34 -0.78 -7.06
CA PRO A 122 -15.31 -0.83 -5.97
C PRO A 122 -14.64 -0.73 -4.59
N GLY A 123 -15.17 0.10 -3.71
CA GLY A 123 -14.67 0.27 -2.34
C GLY A 123 -13.37 1.09 -2.19
N PHE A 124 -12.62 1.33 -3.27
CA PHE A 124 -11.34 2.06 -3.20
C PHE A 124 -11.47 3.46 -2.61
N LYS A 125 -12.52 4.20 -2.99
CA LYS A 125 -12.76 5.57 -2.51
C LYS A 125 -12.90 5.64 -0.99
N ASP A 126 -13.72 4.77 -0.42
CA ASP A 126 -14.04 4.79 1.01
C ASP A 126 -12.82 4.34 1.83
N LEU A 127 -12.12 3.31 1.35
CA LEU A 127 -10.90 2.81 1.96
C LEU A 127 -9.76 3.84 1.93
N TYR A 128 -9.53 4.47 0.77
CA TYR A 128 -8.54 5.53 0.60
C TYR A 128 -8.86 6.75 1.47
N ALA A 129 -10.13 7.17 1.53
CA ALA A 129 -10.57 8.26 2.38
C ALA A 129 -10.38 7.93 3.87
N HIS A 130 -10.65 6.68 4.27
CA HIS A 130 -10.43 6.21 5.63
C HIS A 130 -8.96 6.30 6.03
N TRP A 131 -8.05 5.75 5.21
CA TRP A 131 -6.60 5.82 5.46
C TRP A 131 -6.07 7.25 5.42
N SER A 132 -6.57 8.08 4.49
CA SER A 132 -6.22 9.49 4.41
C SER A 132 -6.58 10.23 5.72
N ASN A 133 -7.74 9.97 6.29
CA ASN A 133 -8.17 10.56 7.57
C ASN A 133 -7.30 10.12 8.77
N ILE A 134 -6.75 8.91 8.74
CA ILE A 134 -5.81 8.43 9.78
C ILE A 134 -4.43 9.06 9.60
N ALA A 135 -3.93 9.12 8.36
CA ALA A 135 -2.58 9.59 8.05
C ALA A 135 -2.42 11.12 8.18
N HIS A 136 -3.50 11.90 8.06
CA HIS A 136 -3.43 13.36 8.14
C HIS A 136 -3.56 13.91 9.57
N PRO A 137 -2.72 14.89 9.96
CA PRO A 137 -2.80 15.53 11.28
C PRO A 137 -4.12 16.24 11.56
N SER A 138 -4.84 16.67 10.52
CA SER A 138 -6.15 17.32 10.63
C SER A 138 -7.31 16.35 10.87
N GLY A 139 -7.07 15.05 10.75
CA GLY A 139 -8.06 14.01 10.95
C GLY A 139 -8.09 13.47 12.37
N LYS A 140 -8.81 12.35 12.56
CA LYS A 140 -8.85 11.64 13.85
C LYS A 140 -7.45 11.22 14.33
N GLY A 141 -6.47 11.13 13.43
CA GLY A 141 -5.10 10.77 13.78
C GLY A 141 -4.25 11.85 14.43
N GLY A 142 -4.67 13.12 14.41
CA GLY A 142 -3.91 14.22 15.02
C GLY A 142 -3.64 14.06 16.51
N PHE A 143 -4.48 13.29 17.21
CA PHE A 143 -4.37 13.03 18.64
C PHE A 143 -4.13 11.54 18.95
N HIS A 144 -3.58 10.74 18.03
CA HIS A 144 -3.35 9.31 18.27
C HIS A 144 -2.40 9.02 19.44
N THR A 145 -1.60 10.02 19.84
CA THR A 145 -0.66 9.96 20.97
C THR A 145 -1.23 10.49 22.28
N LEU A 146 -2.43 11.04 22.27
CA LEU A 146 -3.10 11.62 23.43
C LEU A 146 -4.37 10.81 23.74
N ASP A 147 -4.50 10.37 24.98
CA ASP A 147 -5.71 9.74 25.49
C ASP A 147 -6.22 10.52 26.69
N VAL A 148 -7.51 10.84 26.71
CA VAL A 148 -8.17 11.63 27.77
C VAL A 148 -9.26 10.76 28.36
N SER A 149 -9.11 10.43 29.64
CA SER A 149 -10.07 9.59 30.37
C SER A 149 -11.21 10.41 30.96
N ASP A 150 -12.29 9.73 31.36
CA ASP A 150 -13.52 10.35 31.86
C ASP A 150 -13.33 11.17 33.16
N ASP A 151 -12.29 10.87 33.94
CA ASP A 151 -11.95 11.62 35.16
C ASP A 151 -11.16 12.92 34.88
N GLY A 152 -10.95 13.25 33.61
CA GLY A 152 -10.20 14.42 33.15
C GLY A 152 -8.69 14.25 33.16
N THR A 153 -8.15 13.08 33.54
CA THR A 153 -6.73 12.79 33.41
C THR A 153 -6.39 12.43 31.95
N PHE A 154 -5.19 12.83 31.51
CA PHE A 154 -4.69 12.49 30.19
C PHE A 154 -3.38 11.73 30.24
N THR A 155 -3.15 10.89 29.22
CA THR A 155 -1.86 10.28 28.94
C THR A 155 -1.36 10.77 27.58
N TRP A 156 -0.06 11.03 27.49
CA TRP A 156 0.60 11.43 26.26
C TRP A 156 1.81 10.53 26.02
N GLN A 157 2.05 10.20 24.75
CA GLN A 157 3.17 9.38 24.31
C GLN A 157 3.95 10.09 23.19
N SER A 158 5.26 9.90 23.18
CA SER A 158 6.14 10.47 22.16
C SER A 158 6.06 9.77 20.81
N HIS A 159 5.42 8.60 20.75
CA HIS A 159 5.23 7.82 19.54
C HIS A 159 3.80 7.27 19.50
N PRO A 160 3.18 7.18 18.30
CA PRO A 160 1.87 6.56 18.16
C PRO A 160 1.97 5.06 18.44
N LYS A 161 0.90 4.49 19.00
CA LYS A 161 0.76 3.05 19.19
C LYS A 161 -0.63 2.56 18.78
N PHE A 162 -0.72 1.27 18.45
CA PHE A 162 -2.02 0.60 18.30
C PHE A 162 -2.82 0.69 19.60
N ARG A 163 -4.14 0.89 19.48
CA ARG A 163 -5.03 0.94 20.64
C ARG A 163 -5.45 -0.48 21.06
N SER A 164 -5.47 -1.39 20.10
CA SER A 164 -5.83 -2.80 20.28
C SER A 164 -4.99 -3.70 19.36
N LEU A 165 -4.99 -5.01 19.61
CA LEU A 165 -4.46 -5.98 18.64
C LEU A 165 -5.29 -6.02 17.36
N ASP A 166 -6.60 -5.77 17.46
CA ASP A 166 -7.51 -5.73 16.31
C ASP A 166 -7.14 -4.63 15.31
N ASP A 167 -6.66 -3.48 15.79
CA ASP A 167 -6.15 -2.40 14.91
C ASP A 167 -4.95 -2.90 14.08
N ALA A 168 -4.08 -3.72 14.68
CA ALA A 168 -2.91 -4.27 14.00
C ALA A 168 -3.31 -5.35 12.99
N HIS A 169 -4.24 -6.24 13.36
CA HIS A 169 -4.84 -7.22 12.46
C HIS A 169 -5.48 -6.54 11.25
N GLN A 170 -6.27 -5.49 11.47
CA GLN A 170 -6.94 -4.78 10.38
C GLN A 170 -5.96 -4.18 9.36
N ILE A 171 -4.80 -3.70 9.80
CA ILE A 171 -3.73 -3.21 8.90
C ILE A 171 -3.12 -4.36 8.09
N LEU A 172 -2.91 -5.53 8.71
CA LEU A 172 -2.39 -6.71 8.01
C LEU A 172 -3.41 -7.26 7.00
N ASP A 173 -4.70 -7.25 7.33
CA ASP A 173 -5.78 -7.63 6.41
C ASP A 173 -5.81 -6.69 5.19
N TRP A 174 -5.75 -5.38 5.42
CA TRP A 174 -5.66 -4.39 4.34
C TRP A 174 -4.40 -4.56 3.49
N LEU A 175 -3.27 -4.95 4.10
CA LEU A 175 -2.05 -5.26 3.36
C LEU A 175 -2.23 -6.49 2.47
N SER A 176 -2.86 -7.54 2.97
CA SER A 176 -3.18 -8.76 2.22
C SER A 176 -4.08 -8.44 1.01
N ASP A 177 -5.13 -7.63 1.22
CA ASP A 177 -6.01 -7.17 0.14
C ASP A 177 -5.24 -6.43 -0.97
N LEU A 178 -4.34 -5.51 -0.59
CA LEU A 178 -3.50 -4.79 -1.55
C LEU A 178 -2.54 -5.73 -2.31
N CYS A 179 -1.96 -6.73 -1.64
CA CYS A 179 -1.11 -7.74 -2.29
C CYS A 179 -1.90 -8.58 -3.30
N SER A 180 -3.12 -9.00 -2.95
CA SER A 180 -4.02 -9.74 -3.84
C SER A 180 -4.40 -8.91 -5.07
N LEU A 181 -4.81 -7.65 -4.87
CA LEU A 181 -5.16 -6.75 -5.97
C LEU A 181 -3.96 -6.43 -6.86
N THR A 182 -2.78 -6.24 -6.29
CA THR A 182 -1.54 -6.00 -7.04
C THR A 182 -1.23 -7.16 -7.97
N ARG A 183 -1.34 -8.41 -7.48
CA ARG A 183 -1.14 -9.60 -8.30
C ARG A 183 -2.13 -9.64 -9.47
N GLN A 184 -3.42 -9.41 -9.20
CA GLN A 184 -4.46 -9.42 -10.23
C GLN A 184 -4.23 -8.34 -11.29
N ILE A 185 -3.91 -7.11 -10.86
CA ILE A 185 -3.71 -5.98 -11.77
C ILE A 185 -2.46 -6.18 -12.64
N ILE A 186 -1.35 -6.69 -12.09
CA ILE A 186 -0.14 -6.96 -12.89
C ILE A 186 -0.44 -8.00 -13.96
N VAL A 187 -1.06 -9.12 -13.59
CA VAL A 187 -1.43 -10.19 -14.53
C VAL A 187 -2.38 -9.68 -15.62
N HIS A 188 -3.42 -8.91 -15.26
CA HIS A 188 -4.37 -8.38 -16.23
C HIS A 188 -3.80 -7.28 -17.12
N THR A 189 -3.01 -6.38 -16.56
CA THR A 189 -2.44 -5.24 -17.31
C THR A 189 -1.40 -5.73 -18.31
N GLY A 190 -0.51 -6.60 -17.87
CA GLY A 190 0.52 -7.13 -18.77
C GLY A 190 -0.08 -7.95 -19.92
N ALA A 191 -1.11 -8.77 -19.66
CA ALA A 191 -1.80 -9.51 -20.72
C ALA A 191 -2.44 -8.60 -21.78
N ARG A 192 -2.89 -7.38 -21.41
CA ARG A 192 -3.45 -6.42 -22.38
C ARG A 192 -2.38 -5.77 -23.24
N LEU A 193 -1.18 -5.56 -22.69
CA LEU A 193 -0.06 -4.99 -23.43
C LEU A 193 0.50 -5.95 -24.48
N SER A 194 0.72 -7.22 -24.11
CA SER A 194 1.22 -8.24 -25.05
C SER A 194 0.30 -8.46 -26.26
N ASN A 195 -0.99 -8.14 -26.13
CA ASN A 195 -1.97 -8.25 -27.21
C ASN A 195 -2.14 -6.96 -28.04
N GLY A 196 -1.61 -5.82 -27.58
CA GLY A 196 -1.87 -4.50 -28.17
C GLY A 196 -0.72 -3.90 -29.00
N THR A 197 0.45 -4.53 -29.02
CA THR A 197 1.66 -4.04 -29.70
C THR A 197 1.93 -4.67 -31.06
N HIS A 198 0.97 -5.41 -31.63
CA HIS A 198 1.11 -6.09 -32.93
C HIS A 198 0.24 -5.53 -34.07
N ASP A 199 -0.43 -4.40 -33.85
CA ASP A 199 -1.17 -3.63 -34.89
C ASP A 199 -0.46 -2.29 -35.19
#